data_AF-A0A3N4K789-F1
#
_entry.id   AF-A0A3N4K789-F1
#
_cell.length_a   1.000
_cell.length_b   1.000
_cell.length_c   1.000
_cell.angle_alpha   90.00
_cell.angle_beta   90.00
_cell.angle_gamma   90.00
#
_symmetry.space_group_name_H-M   'P 1'
#
loop_
_entity.id
_entity.type
_entity.pdbx_description
1 polymer ?
#
loop_
_entity_poly.entity_id
_entity_poly.type
_entity_poly.pdbx_seq_one_letter_code
_entity_poly.pdbx_strand_id
1 'polypeptide(L)'
;MPQKDLKPIQTFYCAYLLRSTVSPKTLYIGSTPHPRRRLAQHNGEQRGGAKRTSRRRYQPWEMVCIVAGFPSSLAALQFEWAWQHPHISTKIPTPLRLAAIRRPTRSGRTKLYAPTSLTSRLQGLHLLLRVRAFARWPLAVRFFAADVHRSWELWCSRESTPLRRGLAVALDERVREGDGPVKRLW
;
A
#
# COMPACT_ATOMS: atom_id res chain seq x y z
N MET A 1 -24.97 24.50 19.10
CA MET A 1 -24.47 23.18 18.65
C MET A 1 -23.59 23.41 17.42
N PRO A 2 -22.30 23.04 17.40
CA PRO A 2 -21.52 23.21 16.18
C PRO A 2 -22.03 22.21 15.14
N GLN A 3 -22.48 22.76 14.01
CA GLN A 3 -22.87 22.01 12.83
C GLN A 3 -21.67 21.17 12.40
N LYS A 4 -21.78 19.83 12.51
CA LYS A 4 -20.75 18.93 11.97
C LYS A 4 -20.78 19.11 10.46
N ASP A 5 -19.83 19.88 9.92
CA ASP A 5 -19.60 19.98 8.50
C ASP A 5 -19.47 18.56 7.92
N LEU A 6 -20.46 18.17 7.13
CA LEU A 6 -20.45 16.89 6.44
C LEU A 6 -19.31 16.95 5.42
N LYS A 7 -18.22 16.23 5.70
CA LYS A 7 -17.11 16.11 4.76
C LYS A 7 -17.66 15.57 3.43
N PRO A 8 -17.37 16.22 2.29
CA PRO A 8 -17.84 15.75 1.00
C PRO A 8 -17.38 14.31 0.79
N ILE A 9 -18.28 13.49 0.23
CA ILE A 9 -17.97 12.10 -0.11
C ILE A 9 -16.79 12.13 -1.06
N GLN A 10 -15.63 11.64 -0.62
CA GLN A 10 -14.46 11.60 -1.48
C GLN A 10 -14.68 10.56 -2.57
N THR A 11 -14.70 11.02 -3.81
CA THR A 11 -14.90 10.20 -5.01
C THR A 11 -13.78 9.20 -5.24
N PHE A 12 -12.59 9.45 -4.68
CA PHE A 12 -11.43 8.58 -4.79
C PHE A 12 -10.64 8.47 -3.48
N TYR A 13 -10.25 7.24 -3.15
CA TYR A 13 -9.27 6.95 -2.11
C TYR A 13 -8.48 5.70 -2.47
N CYS A 14 -7.19 5.68 -2.14
CA CYS A 14 -6.34 4.51 -2.35
C CYS A 14 -5.41 4.24 -1.17
N ALA A 15 -4.95 3.01 -1.08
CA ALA A 15 -3.79 2.58 -0.31
C ALA A 15 -2.64 2.33 -1.30
N TYR A 16 -1.41 2.66 -0.94
CA TYR A 16 -0.28 2.63 -1.86
C TYR A 16 0.96 2.04 -1.22
N LEU A 17 1.84 1.51 -2.07
CA LEU A 17 3.20 1.08 -1.74
C LEU A 17 4.18 2.01 -2.45
N LEU A 18 5.05 2.65 -1.66
CA LEU A 18 6.21 3.36 -2.17
C LEU A 18 7.46 2.49 -2.03
N ARG A 19 8.37 2.69 -2.98
CA ARG A 19 9.73 2.19 -2.96
C ARG A 19 10.69 3.37 -3.06
N SER A 20 11.79 3.32 -2.32
CA SER A 20 12.90 4.25 -2.52
C SER A 20 13.69 3.84 -3.76
N THR A 21 13.91 4.77 -4.69
CA THR A 21 14.68 4.51 -5.90
C THR A 21 16.16 4.29 -5.60
N VAL A 22 16.71 5.00 -4.59
CA VAL A 22 18.09 4.88 -4.14
C VAL A 22 18.34 3.67 -3.23
N SER A 23 17.29 3.15 -2.58
CA SER A 23 17.39 1.97 -1.72
C SER A 23 16.15 1.09 -1.90
N PRO A 24 16.12 0.22 -2.94
CA PRO A 24 14.91 -0.55 -3.32
C PRO A 24 14.32 -1.45 -2.22
N LYS A 25 15.11 -1.80 -1.20
CA LYS A 25 14.65 -2.57 -0.02
C LYS A 25 13.84 -1.72 0.97
N THR A 26 13.86 -0.40 0.82
CA THR A 26 13.16 0.55 1.69
C THR A 26 11.77 0.83 1.12
N LEU A 27 10.76 0.32 1.81
CA LEU A 27 9.35 0.41 1.42
C LEU A 27 8.54 1.24 2.43
N TYR A 28 7.47 1.85 1.93
CA TYR A 28 6.51 2.59 2.74
C TYR A 28 5.08 2.31 2.27
N ILE A 29 4.17 2.05 3.21
CA ILE A 29 2.74 1.88 2.91
C ILE A 29 2.01 3.08 3.49
N GLY A 30 1.09 3.65 2.72
CA GLY A 30 0.21 4.72 3.19
C GLY A 30 -1.14 4.70 2.45
N SER A 31 -2.00 5.66 2.78
CA SER A 31 -3.25 5.90 2.06
C SER A 31 -3.44 7.39 1.76
N THR A 32 -4.16 7.68 0.69
CA THR A 32 -4.40 9.06 0.22
C THR A 32 -5.58 9.14 -0.75
N PRO A 33 -6.33 10.25 -0.75
CA PRO A 33 -7.25 10.58 -1.84
C PRO A 33 -6.56 11.20 -3.06
N HIS A 34 -5.30 11.64 -2.94
CA HIS A 34 -4.56 12.30 -4.02
C HIS A 34 -3.16 11.71 -4.14
N PRO A 35 -2.96 10.66 -4.97
CA PRO A 35 -1.70 9.94 -5.10
C PRO A 35 -0.53 10.83 -5.54
N ARG A 36 -0.73 11.64 -6.58
CA ARG A 36 0.28 12.57 -7.11
C ARG A 36 0.76 13.57 -6.06
N ARG A 37 -0.20 14.26 -5.44
CA ARG A 37 0.08 15.24 -4.37
C ARG A 37 0.86 14.59 -3.24
N ARG A 38 0.45 13.39 -2.83
CA ARG A 38 1.11 12.66 -1.73
C ARG A 38 2.52 12.20 -2.09
N LEU A 39 2.78 11.80 -3.34
CA LEU A 39 4.12 11.47 -3.81
C LEU A 39 5.06 12.68 -3.75
N ALA A 40 4.61 13.84 -4.25
CA ALA A 40 5.33 15.10 -4.18
C ALA A 40 5.66 15.49 -2.72
N GLN A 41 4.70 15.29 -1.79
CA GLN A 41 4.93 15.48 -0.36
C GLN A 41 6.01 14.56 0.22
N HIS A 42 6.05 13.29 -0.21
CA HIS A 42 7.08 12.35 0.22
C HIS A 42 8.47 12.69 -0.35
N ASN A 43 8.52 13.28 -1.54
CA ASN A 43 9.76 13.75 -2.18
C ASN A 43 10.20 15.15 -1.73
N GLY A 44 9.41 15.82 -0.88
CA GLY A 44 9.75 17.15 -0.35
C GLY A 44 9.45 18.31 -1.31
N GLU A 45 8.84 18.03 -2.46
CA GLU A 45 8.35 19.04 -3.42
C GLU A 45 7.16 19.83 -2.87
N GLN A 46 6.40 19.21 -1.95
CA GLN A 46 5.28 19.84 -1.25
C GLN A 46 5.33 19.60 0.27
N ARG A 47 4.76 20.52 1.03
CA ARG A 47 4.65 20.40 2.50
C ARG A 47 3.66 19.27 2.89
N GLY A 48 3.95 18.59 4.00
CA GLY A 48 3.06 17.57 4.58
C GLY A 48 3.49 16.11 4.39
N GLY A 49 4.75 15.85 4.04
CA GLY A 49 5.31 14.50 3.97
C GLY A 49 5.44 13.82 5.34
N ALA A 50 5.38 12.48 5.36
CA ALA A 50 5.55 11.71 6.61
C ALA A 50 6.99 11.81 7.15
N LYS A 51 7.16 11.84 8.48
CA LYS A 51 8.48 11.87 9.13
C LYS A 51 9.39 10.71 8.72
N ARG A 52 8.82 9.53 8.44
CA ARG A 52 9.60 8.36 8.01
C ARG A 52 10.20 8.54 6.62
N THR A 53 9.53 9.29 5.75
CA THR A 53 9.91 9.48 4.35
C THR A 53 10.69 10.77 4.09
N SER A 54 10.85 11.63 5.10
CA SER A 54 11.58 12.90 4.98
C SER A 54 13.10 12.76 4.99
N ARG A 55 13.62 11.54 5.20
CA ARG A 55 15.07 11.27 5.16
C ARG A 55 15.55 11.33 3.71
N ARG A 56 16.31 12.38 3.38
CA ARG A 56 16.86 12.61 2.02
C ARG A 56 17.56 11.40 1.41
N ARG A 57 18.29 10.61 2.22
CA ARG A 57 18.97 9.37 1.76
C ARG A 57 18.05 8.27 1.21
N TYR A 58 16.74 8.39 1.39
CA TYR A 58 15.74 7.45 0.85
C TYR A 58 14.86 8.09 -0.22
N GLN A 59 15.04 9.39 -0.50
CA GLN A 59 14.41 10.08 -1.61
C GLN A 59 15.28 9.93 -2.88
N PRO A 60 14.67 10.00 -4.08
CA PRO A 60 13.24 10.10 -4.32
C PRO A 60 12.51 8.77 -4.14
N TRP A 61 11.24 8.87 -3.78
CA TRP A 61 10.29 7.77 -3.73
C TRP A 61 9.58 7.64 -5.08
N GLU A 62 9.29 6.40 -5.45
CA GLU A 62 8.38 6.04 -6.55
C GLU A 62 7.18 5.29 -5.98
N MET A 63 6.01 5.51 -6.58
CA MET A 63 4.79 4.78 -6.25
C MET A 63 4.71 3.54 -7.13
N VAL A 64 4.93 2.37 -6.55
CA VAL A 64 5.06 1.11 -7.32
C VAL A 64 3.75 0.35 -7.45
N CYS A 65 2.81 0.55 -6.52
CA CYS A 65 1.53 -0.13 -6.47
C CYS A 65 0.48 0.73 -5.76
N ILE A 66 -0.76 0.71 -6.25
CA ILE A 66 -1.94 1.22 -5.55
C ILE A 66 -3.06 0.19 -5.50
N VAL A 67 -3.86 0.26 -4.45
CA VAL A 67 -5.16 -0.38 -4.31
C VAL A 67 -6.19 0.75 -4.24
N ALA A 68 -7.14 0.79 -5.15
CA ALA A 68 -8.19 1.81 -5.20
C ALA A 68 -9.58 1.17 -5.20
N GLY A 69 -10.64 1.98 -5.14
CA GLY A 69 -12.04 1.50 -5.10
C GLY A 69 -12.58 1.31 -3.68
N PHE A 70 -11.97 1.96 -2.68
CA PHE A 70 -12.47 1.92 -1.31
C PHE A 70 -13.79 2.71 -1.19
N PRO A 71 -14.78 2.18 -0.45
CA PRO A 71 -16.07 2.86 -0.26
C PRO A 71 -15.99 4.09 0.64
N SER A 72 -14.87 4.26 1.39
CA SER A 72 -14.64 5.42 2.25
C SER A 72 -13.16 5.58 2.59
N SER A 73 -12.80 6.77 3.10
CA SER A 73 -11.46 7.01 3.67
C SER A 73 -11.17 6.10 4.87
N LEU A 74 -12.17 5.81 5.70
CA LEU A 74 -12.04 4.88 6.82
C LEU A 74 -11.73 3.46 6.35
N ALA A 75 -12.38 3.00 5.27
CA ALA A 75 -12.11 1.71 4.66
C ALA A 75 -10.66 1.61 4.17
N ALA A 76 -10.14 2.65 3.52
CA ALA A 76 -8.75 2.70 3.09
C ALA A 76 -7.76 2.71 4.26
N LEU A 77 -8.06 3.44 5.34
CA LEU A 77 -7.23 3.47 6.56
C LEU A 77 -7.18 2.10 7.24
N GLN A 78 -8.32 1.39 7.31
CA GLN A 78 -8.36 0.03 7.86
C GLN A 78 -7.52 -0.92 7.01
N PHE A 79 -7.58 -0.80 5.68
CA PHE A 79 -6.76 -1.59 4.76
C PHE A 79 -5.27 -1.28 4.92
N GLU A 80 -4.89 0.01 4.94
CA GLU A 80 -3.52 0.48 5.16
C GLU A 80 -2.92 -0.13 6.42
N TRP A 81 -3.64 -0.03 7.55
CA TRP A 81 -3.16 -0.54 8.82
C TRP A 81 -3.01 -2.07 8.79
N ALA A 82 -3.98 -2.78 8.22
CA ALA A 82 -3.90 -4.23 8.06
C ALA A 82 -2.70 -4.64 7.18
N TRP A 83 -2.35 -3.84 6.17
CA TRP A 83 -1.22 -4.09 5.28
C TRP A 83 0.13 -3.77 5.92
N GLN A 84 0.18 -2.77 6.79
CA GLN A 84 1.34 -2.48 7.63
C GLN A 84 1.55 -3.56 8.70
N HIS A 85 0.46 -4.15 9.22
CA HIS A 85 0.44 -5.03 10.40
C HIS A 85 -0.30 -6.37 10.19
N PRO A 86 0.05 -7.18 9.17
CA PRO A 86 -0.69 -8.41 8.83
C PRO A 86 -0.63 -9.51 9.91
N HIS A 87 0.36 -9.45 10.80
CA HIS A 87 0.57 -10.40 11.89
C HIS A 87 -0.35 -10.18 13.11
N ILE A 88 -0.99 -9.01 13.22
CA ILE A 88 -1.86 -8.66 14.36
C ILE A 88 -3.22 -8.14 13.92
N SER A 89 -3.45 -7.96 12.62
CA SER A 89 -4.69 -7.36 12.15
C SER A 89 -5.89 -8.24 12.45
N THR A 90 -6.91 -7.65 13.08
CA THR A 90 -8.19 -8.31 13.36
C THR A 90 -9.01 -8.53 12.10
N LYS A 91 -8.68 -7.85 11.00
CA LYS A 91 -9.29 -8.05 9.68
C LYS A 91 -8.80 -9.35 9.02
N ILE A 92 -7.73 -9.94 9.55
CA ILE A 92 -7.18 -11.23 9.11
C ILE A 92 -7.49 -12.27 10.19
N PRO A 93 -8.22 -13.36 9.85
CA PRO A 93 -8.43 -14.49 10.76
C PRO A 93 -7.10 -15.02 11.30
N THR A 94 -7.04 -15.36 12.59
CA THR A 94 -5.81 -15.77 13.27
C THR A 94 -5.00 -16.83 12.52
N PRO A 95 -5.58 -17.90 11.95
CA PRO A 95 -4.83 -18.93 11.21
C PRO A 95 -4.14 -18.42 9.93
N LEU A 96 -4.60 -17.29 9.40
CA LEU A 96 -4.08 -16.71 8.14
C LEU A 96 -3.09 -15.56 8.39
N ARG A 97 -2.86 -15.17 9.64
CA ARG A 97 -1.96 -14.05 9.95
C ARG A 97 -0.54 -14.38 9.54
N LEU A 98 0.11 -13.43 8.84
CA LEU A 98 1.49 -13.61 8.40
C LEU A 98 2.44 -13.62 9.60
N ALA A 99 3.55 -14.35 9.46
CA ALA A 99 4.58 -14.44 10.47
C ALA A 99 5.13 -13.06 10.86
N ALA A 100 5.42 -12.88 12.16
CA ALA A 100 6.07 -11.70 12.70
C ALA A 100 7.54 -11.98 13.01
N ILE A 101 8.35 -10.93 12.96
CA ILE A 101 9.73 -10.94 13.45
C ILE A 101 9.73 -10.46 14.89
N ARG A 102 10.36 -11.23 15.78
CA ARG A 102 10.62 -10.86 17.18
C ARG A 102 11.89 -10.01 17.24
N ARG A 103 11.82 -8.85 17.91
CA ARG A 103 13.02 -8.04 18.21
C ARG A 103 13.00 -7.56 19.66
N PRO A 104 14.14 -7.63 20.36
CA PRO A 104 14.26 -7.06 21.69
C PRO A 104 14.17 -5.52 21.61
N THR A 105 13.54 -4.94 22.62
CA THR A 105 13.49 -3.49 22.81
C THR A 105 14.55 -3.07 23.82
N ARG A 106 14.84 -1.77 23.89
CA ARG A 106 15.74 -1.19 24.91
C ARG A 106 15.31 -1.52 26.36
N SER A 107 14.03 -1.84 26.58
CA SER A 107 13.49 -2.22 27.89
C SER A 107 13.60 -3.72 28.21
N GLY A 108 14.31 -4.51 27.40
CA GLY A 108 14.39 -5.97 27.55
C GLY A 108 13.15 -6.73 27.05
N ARG A 109 12.01 -6.04 26.86
CA ARG A 109 10.79 -6.64 26.30
C ARG A 109 10.97 -7.00 24.82
N THR A 110 10.38 -8.11 24.38
CA THR A 110 10.32 -8.47 22.95
C THR A 110 9.10 -7.84 22.29
N LYS A 111 9.29 -7.18 21.15
CA LYS A 111 8.21 -6.64 20.31
C LYS A 111 8.14 -7.37 18.97
N LEU A 112 6.91 -7.57 18.50
CA LEU A 112 6.62 -8.17 17.19
C LEU A 112 6.54 -7.10 16.11
N TYR A 113 7.09 -7.43 14.94
CA TYR A 113 7.10 -6.56 13.77
C TYR A 113 6.71 -7.35 12.52
N ALA A 114 5.98 -6.70 11.61
CA ALA A 114 5.76 -7.25 10.28
C ALA A 114 7.10 -7.24 9.50
N PRO A 115 7.43 -8.31 8.77
CA PRO A 115 8.50 -8.27 7.78
C PRO A 115 8.24 -7.16 6.75
N THR A 116 9.29 -6.49 6.32
CA THR A 116 9.18 -5.30 5.44
C THR A 116 9.78 -5.50 4.05
N SER A 117 10.08 -6.74 3.64
CA SER A 117 10.58 -7.03 2.30
C SER A 117 9.47 -6.83 1.26
N LEU A 118 9.85 -6.67 -0.01
CA LEU A 118 8.87 -6.55 -1.09
C LEU A 118 7.95 -7.76 -1.13
N THR A 119 8.53 -8.97 -1.06
CA THR A 119 7.79 -10.22 -1.00
C THR A 119 6.76 -10.22 0.14
N SER A 120 7.14 -9.83 1.37
CA SER A 120 6.18 -9.83 2.48
C SER A 120 5.08 -8.79 2.32
N ARG A 121 5.36 -7.65 1.67
CA ARG A 121 4.32 -6.67 1.33
C ARG A 121 3.36 -7.20 0.28
N LEU A 122 3.85 -7.88 -0.76
CA LEU A 122 3.01 -8.48 -1.80
C LEU A 122 2.19 -9.66 -1.27
N GLN A 123 2.76 -10.51 -0.41
CA GLN A 123 2.03 -11.55 0.31
C GLN A 123 0.89 -10.97 1.16
N GLY A 124 1.19 -9.91 1.93
CA GLY A 124 0.18 -9.20 2.72
C GLY A 124 -0.93 -8.61 1.85
N LEU A 125 -0.57 -8.00 0.72
CA LEU A 125 -1.55 -7.49 -0.24
C LEU A 125 -2.44 -8.60 -0.78
N HIS A 126 -1.86 -9.71 -1.24
CA HIS A 126 -2.60 -10.85 -1.78
C HIS A 126 -3.59 -11.43 -0.78
N LEU A 127 -3.14 -11.63 0.46
CA LEU A 127 -3.99 -12.07 1.56
C LEU A 127 -5.15 -11.10 1.81
N LEU A 128 -4.85 -9.79 1.91
CA LEU A 128 -5.85 -8.78 2.21
C LEU A 128 -6.94 -8.65 1.12
N LEU A 129 -6.61 -8.90 -0.14
CA LEU A 129 -7.59 -8.90 -1.23
C LEU A 129 -8.55 -10.10 -1.16
N ARG A 130 -8.20 -11.14 -0.38
CA ARG A 130 -8.98 -12.37 -0.20
C ARG A 130 -9.77 -12.42 1.11
N VAL A 131 -9.33 -11.72 2.16
CA VAL A 131 -10.05 -11.78 3.44
C VAL A 131 -11.43 -11.15 3.34
N ARG A 132 -12.42 -11.79 3.99
CA ARG A 132 -13.84 -11.39 3.94
C ARG A 132 -14.09 -9.91 4.28
N ALA A 133 -13.24 -9.32 5.14
CA ALA A 133 -13.32 -7.91 5.52
C ALA A 133 -13.19 -6.94 4.34
N PHE A 134 -12.44 -7.31 3.30
CA PHE A 134 -12.14 -6.45 2.15
C PHE A 134 -12.60 -7.06 0.81
N ALA A 135 -12.83 -8.36 0.76
CA ALA A 135 -13.20 -9.11 -0.44
C ALA A 135 -14.55 -8.70 -1.05
N ARG A 136 -15.39 -7.90 -0.37
CA ARG A 136 -16.67 -7.40 -0.92
C ARG A 136 -16.56 -6.02 -1.57
N TRP A 137 -15.47 -5.30 -1.36
CA TRP A 137 -15.31 -3.96 -1.92
C TRP A 137 -14.87 -4.04 -3.38
N PRO A 138 -15.28 -3.10 -4.26
CA PRO A 138 -14.91 -3.09 -5.69
C PRO A 138 -13.46 -2.61 -5.89
N LEU A 139 -12.53 -3.22 -5.15
CA LEU A 139 -11.12 -2.90 -5.22
C LEU A 139 -10.52 -3.22 -6.59
N ALA A 140 -9.55 -2.42 -6.98
CA ALA A 140 -8.68 -2.66 -8.13
C ALA A 140 -7.22 -2.40 -7.72
N VAL A 141 -6.31 -3.21 -8.24
CA VAL A 141 -4.87 -3.09 -8.00
C VAL A 141 -4.19 -2.63 -9.28
N ARG A 142 -3.37 -1.58 -9.18
CA ARG A 142 -2.56 -1.08 -10.30
C ARG A 142 -1.11 -1.04 -9.89
N PHE A 143 -0.26 -1.67 -10.69
CA PHE A 143 1.19 -1.63 -10.56
C PHE A 143 1.76 -0.62 -11.56
N PHE A 144 2.82 0.07 -11.16
CA PHE A 144 3.51 1.07 -11.99
C PHE A 144 4.98 0.70 -12.26
N ALA A 145 5.46 -0.36 -11.61
CA ALA A 145 6.82 -0.86 -11.75
C ALA A 145 6.75 -2.33 -12.22
N ALA A 146 7.26 -2.60 -13.41
CA ALA A 146 7.17 -3.92 -14.03
C ALA A 146 7.87 -5.02 -13.22
N ASP A 147 8.97 -4.69 -12.53
CA ASP A 147 9.68 -5.65 -11.67
C ASP A 147 8.87 -6.02 -10.41
N VAL A 148 8.10 -5.06 -9.87
CA VAL A 148 7.17 -5.30 -8.77
C VAL A 148 5.95 -6.11 -9.24
N HIS A 149 5.43 -5.82 -10.44
CA HIS A 149 4.37 -6.62 -11.06
C HIS A 149 4.79 -8.07 -11.29
N ARG A 150 6.00 -8.30 -11.83
CA ARG A 150 6.56 -9.65 -11.98
C ARG A 150 6.69 -10.38 -10.65
N SER A 151 7.13 -9.68 -9.60
CA SER A 151 7.22 -10.25 -8.25
C SER A 151 5.83 -10.65 -7.71
N TRP A 152 4.80 -9.87 -8.06
CA TRP A 152 3.41 -10.16 -7.74
C TRP A 152 2.88 -11.38 -8.50
N GLU A 153 3.11 -11.44 -9.81
CA GLU A 153 2.70 -12.58 -10.65
C GLU A 153 3.37 -13.88 -10.19
N LEU A 154 4.67 -13.83 -9.88
CA LEU A 154 5.40 -14.97 -9.33
C LEU A 154 4.80 -15.45 -8.01
N TRP A 155 4.41 -14.53 -7.12
CA TRP A 155 3.72 -14.89 -5.89
C TRP A 155 2.36 -15.54 -6.19
N CYS A 156 1.55 -14.95 -7.08
CA CYS A 156 0.24 -15.49 -7.46
C CYS A 156 0.35 -16.89 -8.08
N SER A 157 1.40 -17.17 -8.87
CA SER A 157 1.64 -18.49 -9.48
C SER A 157 1.94 -19.59 -8.46
N ARG A 158 2.46 -19.22 -7.27
CA ARG A 158 2.85 -20.16 -6.21
C ARG A 158 1.75 -20.35 -5.17
N GLU A 159 0.88 -19.36 -5.02
CA GLU A 159 -0.19 -19.37 -4.04
C GLU A 159 -1.38 -20.18 -4.56
N SER A 160 -1.75 -21.24 -3.84
CA SER A 160 -2.79 -22.17 -4.29
C SER A 160 -4.19 -21.57 -4.29
N THR A 161 -4.44 -20.56 -3.45
CA THR A 161 -5.76 -19.95 -3.34
C THR A 161 -5.83 -18.67 -4.20
N PRO A 162 -6.63 -18.66 -5.29
CA PRO A 162 -6.67 -17.56 -6.23
C PRO A 162 -7.37 -16.32 -5.65
N LEU A 163 -7.16 -15.19 -6.31
CA LEU A 163 -7.96 -13.98 -6.08
C LEU A 163 -9.39 -14.18 -6.58
N ARG A 164 -10.33 -13.40 -6.04
CA ARG A 164 -11.73 -13.42 -6.48
C ARG A 164 -11.83 -13.07 -7.97
N ARG A 165 -12.79 -13.69 -8.67
CA ARG A 165 -13.11 -13.33 -10.06
C ARG A 165 -13.56 -11.87 -10.12
N GLY A 166 -13.15 -11.16 -11.17
CA GLY A 166 -13.49 -9.74 -11.39
C GLY A 166 -12.66 -8.72 -10.58
N LEU A 167 -11.69 -9.15 -9.76
CA LEU A 167 -10.71 -8.23 -9.20
C LEU A 167 -9.74 -7.78 -10.29
N ALA A 168 -9.83 -6.52 -10.70
CA ALA A 168 -8.91 -5.96 -11.69
C ALA A 168 -7.52 -5.80 -11.09
N VAL A 169 -6.53 -6.46 -11.71
CA VAL A 169 -5.10 -6.29 -11.40
C VAL A 169 -4.38 -6.04 -12.71
N ALA A 170 -3.67 -4.91 -12.82
CA ALA A 170 -3.00 -4.53 -14.06
C ALA A 170 -1.68 -3.81 -13.80
N LEU A 171 -0.73 -3.99 -14.73
CA LEU A 171 0.43 -3.11 -14.89
C LEU A 171 0.03 -1.92 -15.76
N ASP A 172 0.38 -0.72 -15.31
CA ASP A 172 0.18 0.52 -16.07
C ASP A 172 1.52 1.00 -16.61
N GLU A 173 1.76 0.74 -17.89
CA GLU A 173 3.05 1.01 -18.56
C GLU A 173 3.23 2.46 -19.00
N ARG A 174 2.19 3.29 -18.88
CA ARG A 174 2.16 4.73 -19.24
C ARG A 174 3.14 5.61 -18.45
N VAL A 175 3.91 5.04 -17.52
CA VAL A 175 4.96 5.75 -16.77
C VAL A 175 6.29 5.80 -17.54
N ARG A 176 6.43 5.07 -18.66
CA ARG A 176 7.72 4.90 -19.36
C ARG A 176 7.98 5.81 -20.56
N GLU A 177 6.96 6.40 -21.17
CA GLU A 177 7.16 7.30 -22.32
C GLU A 177 7.27 8.75 -21.85
N GLY A 178 8.50 9.26 -21.81
CA GLY A 178 8.92 10.58 -22.34
C GLY A 178 8.20 11.88 -21.96
N ASP A 179 7.14 11.86 -21.17
CA ASP A 179 6.36 13.03 -20.77
C ASP A 179 6.57 13.22 -19.25
N GLY A 180 6.98 14.43 -18.85
CA GLY A 180 7.28 14.78 -17.45
C GLY A 180 6.17 14.36 -16.45
N PRO A 181 6.46 14.35 -15.13
CA PRO A 181 5.74 13.51 -14.17
C PRO A 181 4.24 13.79 -14.16
N VAL A 182 3.53 12.83 -14.78
CA VAL A 182 2.13 12.53 -14.58
C VAL A 182 1.17 13.63 -15.09
N LYS A 183 1.01 13.75 -16.41
CA LYS A 183 -0.03 14.64 -16.97
C LYS A 183 -1.33 13.97 -17.43
N ARG A 184 -1.43 12.65 -17.56
CA ARG A 184 -2.68 12.04 -18.04
C ARG A 184 -2.94 10.73 -17.34
N LEU A 185 -3.73 10.76 -16.26
CA LEU A 185 -4.42 9.58 -15.72
C LEU A 185 -5.38 9.82 -14.54
N TRP A 186 -5.67 11.08 -14.20
CA TRP A 186 -6.63 11.42 -13.15
C TRP A 186 -7.38 12.68 -13.56
#